data_AF-A0A2A2D5X5-F1
#
_entry.id   AF-A0A2A2D5X5-F1
#
_cell.length_a   1.000
_cell.length_b   1.000
_cell.length_c   1.000
_cell.angle_alpha   90.00
_cell.angle_beta   90.00
_cell.angle_gamma   90.00
#
_symmetry.space_group_name_H-M   'P 1'
#
loop_
_entity.id
_entity.type
_entity.pdbx_description
1 polymer ?
#
loop_
_entity_poly.entity_id
_entity_poly.type
_entity_poly.pdbx_seq_one_letter_code
_entity_poly.pdbx_strand_id
1 'polypeptide(L)'
;MFRPVMIGGAAVALVVAASFSPSAAADGAPPPDKVVIDVVSVNGSGCPAGTAAVAVAGDNTAFTVTYSDYLAQVGLGSRPTDFRKNCQLGLNIHVPQGYTYAIAKADYRGFAHLQRGATGLEKASYYFQGMSQTTSVTHRFTGPLSDNWRTTDVTAADALVYAPCGAQRILNVNTELRVAAGTSDPDTTNSFMAMDSTDGSVNTLYHFSWKECP
;
A
#
# COMPACT_ATOMS: atom_id res chain seq x y z
N MET A 1 39.12 81.36 -7.61
CA MET A 1 38.55 80.24 -6.82
C MET A 1 37.50 79.55 -7.66
N PHE A 2 37.83 78.43 -8.32
CA PHE A 2 36.87 77.52 -8.95
C PHE A 2 37.50 76.11 -8.97
N ARG A 3 36.83 75.13 -8.33
CA ARG A 3 37.12 73.68 -8.41
C ARG A 3 36.27 73.08 -9.54
N PRO A 4 36.74 72.01 -10.18
CA PRO A 4 35.90 70.81 -10.32
C PRO A 4 36.70 69.51 -10.08
N VAL A 5 36.25 68.56 -9.25
CA VAL A 5 35.20 67.52 -9.39
C VAL A 5 35.86 66.15 -9.65
N MET A 6 35.84 65.29 -8.62
CA MET A 6 36.13 63.85 -8.73
C MET A 6 34.87 63.12 -9.23
N ILE A 7 35.05 62.21 -10.18
CA ILE A 7 34.01 61.29 -10.67
C ILE A 7 34.17 59.97 -9.92
N GLY A 8 33.20 59.64 -9.05
CA GLY A 8 33.06 58.33 -8.42
C GLY A 8 32.02 57.50 -9.16
N GLY A 9 32.42 56.38 -9.74
CA GLY A 9 31.52 55.40 -10.35
C GLY A 9 31.03 54.38 -9.32
N ALA A 10 29.72 54.28 -9.13
CA ALA A 10 29.10 53.23 -8.33
C ALA A 10 28.61 52.10 -9.24
N ALA A 11 29.17 50.89 -9.07
CA ALA A 11 28.69 49.68 -9.73
C ALA A 11 27.54 49.07 -8.91
N VAL A 12 26.36 48.97 -9.53
CA VAL A 12 25.17 48.32 -8.93
C VAL A 12 25.18 46.85 -9.33
N ALA A 13 25.38 45.94 -8.38
CA ALA A 13 25.28 44.50 -8.59
C ALA A 13 23.81 44.06 -8.44
N LEU A 14 23.21 43.52 -9.52
CA LEU A 14 21.90 42.87 -9.48
C LEU A 14 22.03 41.49 -8.83
N VAL A 15 21.36 41.29 -7.71
CA VAL A 15 21.16 39.96 -7.09
C VAL A 15 19.94 39.32 -7.73
N VAL A 16 20.14 38.31 -8.57
CA VAL A 16 19.06 37.46 -9.08
C VAL A 16 18.66 36.49 -7.98
N ALA A 17 17.56 36.77 -7.29
CA ALA A 17 16.96 35.82 -6.37
C ALA A 17 16.29 34.70 -7.18
N ALA A 18 16.95 33.54 -7.27
CA ALA A 18 16.33 32.32 -7.77
C ALA A 18 15.24 31.88 -6.77
N SER A 19 13.97 32.10 -7.12
CA SER A 19 12.83 31.54 -6.40
C SER A 19 12.81 30.04 -6.63
N PHE A 20 13.41 29.28 -5.71
CA PHE A 20 13.11 27.85 -5.61
C PHE A 20 11.71 27.72 -5.02
N SER A 21 10.71 27.52 -5.86
CA SER A 21 9.41 27.02 -5.41
C SER A 21 9.64 25.62 -4.84
N PRO A 22 9.36 25.36 -3.56
CA PRO A 22 9.30 23.99 -3.08
C PRO A 22 8.16 23.32 -3.83
N SER A 23 8.49 22.33 -4.67
CA SER A 23 7.51 21.40 -5.21
C SER A 23 7.01 20.58 -4.02
N ALA A 24 5.97 21.08 -3.35
CA ALA A 24 5.29 20.32 -2.32
C ALA A 24 4.76 19.04 -2.99
N ALA A 25 5.17 17.90 -2.47
CA ALA A 25 4.54 16.63 -2.78
C ALA A 25 3.04 16.81 -2.58
N ALA A 26 2.26 16.51 -3.62
CA ALA A 26 0.81 16.60 -3.59
C ALA A 26 0.27 15.45 -2.73
N ASP A 27 0.24 15.64 -1.42
CA ASP A 27 -0.71 14.99 -0.54
C ASP A 27 -1.73 16.07 -0.16
N GLY A 28 -2.86 16.09 -0.86
CA GLY A 28 -3.96 17.00 -0.53
C GLY A 28 -4.47 16.74 0.88
N ALA A 29 -5.03 17.77 1.52
CA ALA A 29 -5.64 17.61 2.84
C ALA A 29 -6.79 16.58 2.75
N PRO A 30 -6.93 15.67 3.74
CA PRO A 30 -8.08 14.78 3.81
C PRO A 30 -9.39 15.57 3.80
N PRO A 31 -10.46 15.01 3.21
CA PRO A 31 -11.74 15.67 3.20
C PRO A 31 -12.26 15.83 4.64
N PRO A 32 -12.95 16.95 4.96
CA PRO A 32 -13.49 17.20 6.29
C PRO A 32 -14.67 16.28 6.63
N ASP A 33 -15.39 15.83 5.61
CA ASP A 33 -16.55 14.95 5.75
C ASP A 33 -16.13 13.47 5.85
N LYS A 34 -16.99 12.67 6.48
CA LYS A 34 -16.73 11.24 6.74
C LYS A 34 -16.59 10.44 5.44
N VAL A 35 -15.50 9.68 5.32
CA VAL A 35 -15.34 8.64 4.29
C VAL A 35 -15.94 7.33 4.78
N VAL A 36 -16.70 6.65 3.91
CA VAL A 36 -17.31 5.34 4.21
C VAL A 36 -16.83 4.33 3.18
N ILE A 37 -16.50 3.12 3.62
CA ILE A 37 -16.08 2.03 2.73
C ILE A 37 -17.04 0.87 2.90
N ASP A 38 -17.71 0.48 1.81
CA ASP A 38 -18.47 -0.75 1.75
C ASP A 38 -17.62 -1.85 1.11
N VAL A 39 -17.60 -3.03 1.72
CA VAL A 39 -17.03 -4.22 1.11
C VAL A 39 -18.07 -4.84 0.19
N VAL A 40 -17.93 -4.63 -1.12
CA VAL A 40 -18.90 -5.13 -2.11
C VAL A 40 -18.63 -6.56 -2.55
N SER A 41 -17.39 -7.02 -2.44
CA SER A 41 -17.02 -8.40 -2.74
C SER A 41 -15.77 -8.82 -1.97
N VAL A 42 -15.77 -10.07 -1.52
CA VAL A 42 -14.62 -10.77 -0.94
C VAL A 42 -14.49 -12.10 -1.67
N ASN A 43 -13.34 -12.37 -2.27
CA ASN A 43 -13.11 -13.62 -2.99
C ASN A 43 -11.65 -14.07 -2.84
N GLY A 44 -11.43 -15.36 -2.59
CA GLY A 44 -10.10 -15.93 -2.53
C GLY A 44 -9.92 -16.91 -1.37
N SER A 45 -8.92 -17.78 -1.50
CA SER A 45 -8.65 -18.82 -0.49
C SER A 45 -8.01 -18.28 0.79
N GLY A 46 -7.49 -17.06 0.79
CA GLY A 46 -6.93 -16.36 1.97
C GLY A 46 -7.91 -15.39 2.63
N CYS A 47 -9.14 -15.29 2.15
CA CYS A 47 -10.20 -14.55 2.83
C CYS A 47 -11.57 -15.15 2.53
N PRO A 48 -11.89 -16.34 3.07
CA PRO A 48 -13.25 -16.86 3.02
C PRO A 48 -14.29 -15.86 3.54
N ALA A 49 -15.56 -16.07 3.16
CA ALA A 49 -16.63 -15.18 3.58
C ALA A 49 -16.67 -15.02 5.12
N GLY A 50 -16.65 -13.78 5.59
CA GLY A 50 -16.64 -13.46 7.02
C GLY A 50 -15.26 -13.42 7.69
N THR A 51 -14.16 -13.64 6.96
CA THR A 51 -12.80 -13.60 7.54
C THR A 51 -12.00 -12.36 7.15
N ALA A 52 -12.61 -11.41 6.44
CA ALA A 52 -12.04 -10.10 6.13
C ALA A 52 -12.96 -8.98 6.64
N ALA A 53 -12.39 -7.97 7.28
CA ALA A 53 -13.10 -6.80 7.78
C ALA A 53 -12.35 -5.51 7.42
N VAL A 54 -13.10 -4.45 7.14
CA VAL A 54 -12.56 -3.14 6.74
C VAL A 54 -13.03 -2.06 7.68
N ALA A 55 -12.13 -1.16 8.10
CA ALA A 55 -12.46 -0.01 8.94
C ALA A 55 -11.68 1.23 8.51
N VAL A 56 -12.36 2.38 8.42
CA VAL A 56 -11.76 3.67 8.05
C VAL A 56 -11.20 4.37 9.28
N ALA A 57 -10.02 4.98 9.15
CA ALA A 57 -9.47 5.84 10.20
C ALA A 57 -10.35 7.09 10.41
N GLY A 58 -10.50 7.53 11.66
CA GLY A 58 -11.37 8.67 12.00
C GLY A 58 -10.93 10.01 11.42
N ASP A 59 -9.69 10.11 10.94
CA ASP A 59 -9.09 11.28 10.30
C ASP A 59 -9.09 11.20 8.75
N ASN A 60 -9.73 10.18 8.17
CA ASN A 60 -9.77 9.90 6.72
C ASN A 60 -8.39 9.75 6.06
N THR A 61 -7.31 9.55 6.82
CA THR A 61 -5.97 9.39 6.23
C THR A 61 -5.73 7.99 5.68
N ALA A 62 -6.44 7.00 6.23
CA ALA A 62 -6.21 5.60 5.93
C ALA A 62 -7.46 4.74 6.15
N PHE A 63 -7.38 3.49 5.69
CA PHE A 63 -8.27 2.43 6.11
C PHE A 63 -7.47 1.17 6.40
N THR A 64 -8.09 0.29 7.17
CA THR A 64 -7.50 -0.95 7.63
C THR A 64 -8.23 -2.14 7.06
N VAL A 65 -7.51 -3.20 6.79
CA VAL A 65 -8.07 -4.51 6.47
C VAL A 65 -7.53 -5.52 7.46
N THR A 66 -8.45 -6.26 8.08
CA THR A 66 -8.12 -7.34 9.02
C THR A 66 -8.51 -8.67 8.39
N TYR A 67 -7.62 -9.65 8.52
CA TYR A 67 -7.81 -11.02 8.03
C TYR A 67 -7.73 -11.99 9.20
N SER A 68 -8.58 -13.02 9.23
CA SER A 68 -8.57 -14.06 10.26
C SER A 68 -8.30 -15.48 9.75
N ASP A 69 -8.21 -15.68 8.44
CA ASP A 69 -7.91 -16.99 7.82
C ASP A 69 -7.10 -16.81 6.52
N TYR A 70 -5.82 -16.44 6.69
CA TYR A 70 -4.93 -16.16 5.57
C TYR A 70 -3.55 -16.78 5.80
N LEU A 71 -3.46 -18.10 5.63
CA LEU A 71 -2.24 -18.88 5.82
C LEU A 71 -1.87 -19.67 4.56
N ALA A 72 -0.70 -19.37 4.00
CA ALA A 72 -0.09 -20.16 2.94
C ALA A 72 0.99 -21.08 3.52
N GLN A 73 1.02 -22.35 3.12
CA GLN A 73 1.95 -23.33 3.68
C GLN A 73 2.34 -24.43 2.71
N VAL A 74 3.51 -25.01 2.95
CA VAL A 74 4.05 -26.18 2.26
C VAL A 74 4.66 -27.15 3.26
N GLY A 75 4.66 -28.42 2.88
CA GLY A 75 5.29 -29.49 3.65
C GLY A 75 4.28 -30.40 4.33
N LEU A 76 4.68 -31.03 5.44
CA LEU A 76 3.89 -32.03 6.15
C LEU A 76 2.45 -31.55 6.44
N GLY A 77 1.47 -32.34 5.96
CA GLY A 77 0.04 -32.07 6.17
C GLY A 77 -0.56 -30.95 5.30
N SER A 78 0.23 -30.31 4.44
CA SER A 78 -0.26 -29.28 3.51
C SER A 78 -0.91 -29.91 2.28
N ARG A 79 -2.02 -29.33 1.79
CA ARG A 79 -2.64 -29.77 0.52
C ARG A 79 -1.90 -29.13 -0.66
N PRO A 80 -2.00 -29.70 -1.88
CA PRO A 80 -1.33 -29.17 -3.07
C PRO A 80 -1.64 -27.71 -3.42
N THR A 81 -2.74 -27.15 -2.92
CA THR A 81 -3.14 -25.75 -3.15
C THR A 81 -2.84 -24.81 -1.99
N ASP A 82 -2.37 -25.31 -0.84
CA ASP A 82 -2.14 -24.47 0.34
C ASP A 82 -0.88 -23.59 0.21
N PHE A 83 -0.01 -23.87 -0.75
CA PHE A 83 1.21 -23.09 -1.02
C PHE A 83 0.91 -21.65 -1.46
N ARG A 84 -0.31 -21.35 -1.92
CA ARG A 84 -0.74 -20.03 -2.38
C ARG A 84 -2.12 -19.69 -1.83
N LYS A 85 -2.20 -18.56 -1.13
CA LYS A 85 -3.47 -17.95 -0.73
C LYS A 85 -3.54 -16.55 -1.30
N ASN A 86 -4.72 -16.16 -1.76
CA ASN A 86 -4.96 -14.81 -2.22
C ASN A 86 -6.27 -14.28 -1.63
N CYS A 87 -6.38 -12.95 -1.57
CA CYS A 87 -7.62 -12.28 -1.25
C CYS A 87 -7.85 -11.13 -2.23
N GLN A 88 -8.96 -11.21 -2.96
CA GLN A 88 -9.50 -10.19 -3.85
C GLN A 88 -10.66 -9.49 -3.14
N LEU A 89 -10.44 -8.24 -2.74
CA LEU A 89 -11.45 -7.35 -2.20
C LEU A 89 -11.92 -6.40 -3.28
N GLY A 90 -13.24 -6.18 -3.32
CA GLY A 90 -13.86 -5.07 -4.03
C GLY A 90 -14.39 -4.10 -2.99
N LEU A 91 -13.86 -2.88 -2.99
CA LEU A 91 -14.18 -1.84 -2.03
C LEU A 91 -14.88 -0.69 -2.76
N ASN A 92 -16.06 -0.32 -2.28
CA ASN A 92 -16.75 0.88 -2.71
C ASN A 92 -16.48 2.00 -1.71
N ILE A 93 -15.63 2.94 -2.08
CA ILE A 93 -15.20 4.04 -1.22
C ILE A 93 -16.03 5.28 -1.56
N HIS A 94 -16.88 5.67 -0.62
CA HIS A 94 -17.71 6.87 -0.70
C HIS A 94 -16.88 8.07 -0.29
N VAL A 95 -16.52 8.87 -1.28
CA VAL A 95 -15.71 10.06 -1.11
C VAL A 95 -16.61 11.31 -1.16
N PRO A 96 -16.38 12.30 -0.28
CA PRO A 96 -17.10 13.56 -0.34
C PRO A 96 -16.97 14.28 -1.69
N GLN A 97 -17.98 15.08 -2.03
CA GLN A 97 -17.98 15.84 -3.27
C GLN A 97 -16.75 16.75 -3.35
N GLY A 98 -16.14 16.83 -4.54
CA GLY A 98 -14.95 17.66 -4.77
C GLY A 98 -13.63 16.97 -4.41
N TYR A 99 -13.64 15.69 -4.04
CA TYR A 99 -12.41 14.92 -3.76
C TYR A 99 -12.30 13.65 -4.60
N THR A 100 -11.06 13.25 -4.83
CA THR A 100 -10.66 11.93 -5.31
C THR A 100 -9.47 11.43 -4.49
N TYR A 101 -9.15 10.14 -4.63
CA TYR A 101 -8.10 9.49 -3.89
C TYR A 101 -7.29 8.54 -4.77
N ALA A 102 -6.08 8.28 -4.31
CA ALA A 102 -5.22 7.18 -4.73
C ALA A 102 -4.75 6.40 -3.49
N ILE A 103 -4.17 5.21 -3.69
CA ILE A 103 -3.47 4.47 -2.64
C ILE A 103 -1.98 4.82 -2.74
N ALA A 104 -1.49 5.62 -1.80
CA ALA A 104 -0.08 6.04 -1.78
C ALA A 104 0.82 5.03 -1.11
N LYS A 105 0.32 4.37 -0.07
CA LYS A 105 1.11 3.45 0.74
C LYS A 105 0.25 2.32 1.26
N ALA A 106 0.83 1.14 1.40
CA ALA A 106 0.22 0.04 2.13
C ALA A 106 1.24 -0.59 3.06
N ASP A 107 0.90 -0.72 4.34
CA ASP A 107 1.72 -1.41 5.33
C ASP A 107 1.14 -2.80 5.61
N TYR A 108 1.95 -3.82 5.40
CA TYR A 108 1.63 -5.22 5.56
C TYR A 108 2.44 -5.84 6.69
N ARG A 109 1.86 -6.84 7.34
CA ARG A 109 2.46 -7.53 8.46
C ARG A 109 1.85 -8.89 8.66
N GLY A 110 2.60 -9.77 9.28
CA GLY A 110 2.14 -11.08 9.69
C GLY A 110 3.27 -11.89 10.30
N PHE A 111 3.14 -13.21 10.31
CA PHE A 111 4.15 -14.14 10.80
C PHE A 111 4.64 -15.09 9.70
N ALA A 112 5.92 -15.46 9.77
CA ALA A 112 6.51 -16.42 8.84
C ALA A 112 7.37 -17.43 9.59
N HIS A 113 7.14 -18.70 9.32
CA HIS A 113 8.04 -19.79 9.67
C HIS A 113 8.52 -20.46 8.38
N LEU A 114 9.76 -20.19 7.98
CA LEU A 114 10.37 -20.74 6.77
C LEU A 114 11.58 -21.57 7.17
N GLN A 115 11.62 -22.81 6.70
CA GLN A 115 12.78 -23.68 6.87
C GLN A 115 13.97 -23.17 6.05
N ARG A 116 15.18 -23.60 6.41
CA ARG A 116 16.37 -23.30 5.60
C ARG A 116 16.15 -23.82 4.16
N GLY A 117 16.29 -22.94 3.18
CA GLY A 117 16.07 -23.26 1.77
C GLY A 117 14.65 -22.98 1.26
N ALA A 118 13.68 -22.78 2.16
CA ALA A 118 12.34 -22.35 1.81
C ALA A 118 12.29 -20.85 1.52
N THR A 119 11.29 -20.44 0.75
CA THR A 119 11.03 -19.03 0.42
C THR A 119 9.58 -18.67 0.63
N GLY A 120 9.36 -17.40 0.93
CA GLY A 120 8.07 -16.78 1.12
C GLY A 120 7.91 -15.58 0.20
N LEU A 121 6.68 -15.22 -0.11
CA LEU A 121 6.35 -14.07 -0.92
C LEU A 121 5.05 -13.45 -0.43
N GLU A 122 5.08 -12.13 -0.29
CA GLU A 122 3.89 -11.28 -0.20
C GLU A 122 3.82 -10.47 -1.49
N LYS A 123 2.62 -10.36 -2.07
CA LYS A 123 2.39 -9.54 -3.25
C LYS A 123 1.04 -8.87 -3.14
N ALA A 124 1.02 -7.59 -3.46
CA ALA A 124 -0.20 -6.82 -3.57
C ALA A 124 -0.37 -6.20 -4.94
N SER A 125 -1.63 -5.92 -5.29
CA SER A 125 -1.98 -5.10 -6.44
C SER A 125 -3.27 -4.33 -6.23
N TYR A 126 -3.30 -3.09 -6.71
CA TYR A 126 -4.43 -2.15 -6.57
C TYR A 126 -4.82 -1.58 -7.93
N TYR A 127 -6.12 -1.58 -8.22
CA TYR A 127 -6.65 -1.02 -9.46
C TYR A 127 -8.11 -0.63 -9.31
N PHE A 128 -8.54 0.39 -10.06
CA PHE A 128 -9.94 0.79 -10.12
C PHE A 128 -10.68 0.04 -11.22
N GLN A 129 -11.93 -0.33 -10.96
CA GLN A 129 -12.77 -1.01 -11.94
C GLN A 129 -12.83 -0.24 -13.26
N GLY A 130 -12.61 -0.95 -14.38
CA GLY A 130 -12.64 -0.36 -15.72
C GLY A 130 -11.38 0.43 -16.09
N MET A 131 -10.35 0.45 -15.26
CA MET A 131 -9.04 1.02 -15.57
C MET A 131 -8.02 -0.08 -15.85
N SER A 132 -7.13 0.13 -16.81
CA SER A 132 -6.07 -0.83 -17.16
C SER A 132 -4.81 -0.64 -16.31
N GLN A 133 -4.63 0.53 -15.70
CA GLN A 133 -3.51 0.80 -14.81
C GLN A 133 -3.65 -0.05 -13.54
N THR A 134 -2.59 -0.79 -13.21
CA THR A 134 -2.50 -1.56 -11.97
C THR A 134 -1.12 -1.33 -11.38
N THR A 135 -1.07 -0.96 -10.10
CA THR A 135 0.17 -0.96 -9.33
C THR A 135 0.30 -2.32 -8.66
N SER A 136 1.46 -2.96 -8.76
CA SER A 136 1.73 -4.20 -8.03
C SER A 136 3.14 -4.18 -7.45
N VAL A 137 3.25 -4.63 -6.20
CA VAL A 137 4.50 -4.71 -5.46
C VAL A 137 4.65 -6.13 -4.94
N THR A 138 5.89 -6.60 -4.84
CA THR A 138 6.20 -7.97 -4.40
C THR A 138 7.38 -7.94 -3.45
N HIS A 139 7.19 -8.55 -2.29
CA HIS A 139 8.18 -8.69 -1.24
C HIS A 139 8.53 -10.16 -1.07
N ARG A 140 9.83 -10.46 -0.93
CA ARG A 140 10.34 -11.83 -0.86
C ARG A 140 11.00 -12.07 0.48
N PHE A 141 10.77 -13.26 1.01
CA PHE A 141 11.33 -13.75 2.27
C PHE A 141 12.11 -15.04 2.01
N THR A 142 13.19 -15.23 2.74
CA THR A 142 14.07 -16.40 2.61
C THR A 142 14.26 -17.03 3.98
N GLY A 143 14.13 -18.35 4.07
CA GLY A 143 14.44 -19.07 5.29
C GLY A 143 15.95 -19.25 5.52
N PRO A 144 16.37 -19.61 6.75
CA PRO A 144 15.52 -19.86 7.90
C PRO A 144 14.95 -18.56 8.49
N LEU A 145 13.63 -18.53 8.73
CA LEU A 145 12.91 -17.41 9.32
C LEU A 145 11.85 -17.98 10.27
N SER A 146 11.69 -17.40 11.45
CA SER A 146 10.63 -17.79 12.38
C SER A 146 10.28 -16.58 13.23
N ASP A 147 9.70 -15.56 12.59
CA ASP A 147 9.45 -14.26 13.21
C ASP A 147 8.28 -13.55 12.52
N ASN A 148 7.85 -12.44 13.12
CA ASN A 148 6.98 -11.48 12.49
C ASN A 148 7.72 -10.82 11.31
N TRP A 149 6.98 -10.60 10.23
CA TRP A 149 7.45 -9.84 9.08
C TRP A 149 6.61 -8.57 8.91
N ARG A 150 7.23 -7.56 8.32
CA ARG A 150 6.58 -6.30 7.96
C ARG A 150 7.13 -5.84 6.62
N THR A 151 6.25 -5.33 5.77
CA THR A 151 6.66 -4.72 4.52
C THR A 151 5.75 -3.56 4.15
N THR A 152 6.26 -2.67 3.30
CA THR A 152 5.58 -1.46 2.91
C THR A 152 5.65 -1.30 1.39
N ASP A 153 4.49 -1.08 0.79
CA ASP A 153 4.37 -0.59 -0.57
C ASP A 153 4.36 0.93 -0.56
N VAL A 154 5.11 1.55 -1.46
CA VAL A 154 5.08 3.00 -1.69
C VAL A 154 4.89 3.24 -3.18
N THR A 155 3.83 3.96 -3.53
CA THR A 155 3.60 4.44 -4.89
C THR A 155 4.19 5.84 -5.02
N ALA A 156 5.11 6.05 -5.96
CA ALA A 156 5.67 7.37 -6.23
C ALA A 156 4.55 8.34 -6.67
N ALA A 157 4.67 9.62 -6.32
CA ALA A 157 3.62 10.61 -6.54
C ALA A 157 3.17 10.74 -8.01
N ASP A 158 4.11 10.58 -8.96
CA ASP A 158 3.87 10.59 -10.40
C ASP A 158 3.26 9.28 -10.94
N ALA A 159 3.32 8.19 -10.16
CA ALA A 159 2.74 6.90 -10.45
C ALA A 159 1.39 6.65 -9.74
N LEU A 160 0.92 7.62 -8.93
CA LEU A 160 -0.37 7.52 -8.26
C LEU A 160 -1.51 7.48 -9.29
N VAL A 161 -2.24 6.37 -9.27
CA VAL A 161 -3.49 6.24 -10.03
C VAL A 161 -4.62 6.71 -9.14
N TYR A 162 -5.30 7.79 -9.55
CA TYR A 162 -6.46 8.33 -8.84
C TYR A 162 -7.75 7.77 -9.41
N ALA A 163 -8.77 7.64 -8.55
CA ALA A 163 -10.13 7.38 -9.01
C ALA A 163 -10.60 8.54 -9.92
N PRO A 164 -11.38 8.28 -11.00
CA PRO A 164 -11.92 9.36 -11.83
C PRO A 164 -12.86 10.27 -11.02
N CYS A 165 -12.65 11.59 -11.11
CA CYS A 165 -13.52 12.57 -10.48
C CYS A 165 -14.99 12.41 -10.93
N GLY A 166 -15.92 12.57 -9.99
CA GLY A 166 -17.37 12.51 -10.25
C GLY A 166 -17.90 11.13 -10.63
N ALA A 167 -17.08 10.07 -10.56
CA ALA A 167 -17.47 8.73 -10.90
C ALA A 167 -17.13 7.74 -9.79
N GLN A 168 -18.12 6.97 -9.36
CA GLN A 168 -17.89 5.90 -8.39
C GLN A 168 -17.23 4.71 -9.10
N ARG A 169 -16.13 4.21 -8.53
CA ARG A 169 -15.40 3.03 -9.02
C ARG A 169 -15.05 2.13 -7.85
N ILE A 170 -15.22 0.82 -8.06
CA ILE A 170 -14.77 -0.17 -7.09
C ILE A 170 -13.24 -0.19 -7.12
N LEU A 171 -12.62 0.06 -5.97
CA LEU A 171 -11.21 -0.22 -5.74
C LEU A 171 -11.06 -1.72 -5.55
N ASN A 172 -10.31 -2.35 -6.44
CA ASN A 172 -9.95 -3.75 -6.35
C ASN A 172 -8.59 -3.86 -5.68
N VAL A 173 -8.54 -4.58 -4.56
CA VAL A 173 -7.32 -4.89 -3.82
C VAL A 173 -7.11 -6.39 -3.90
N ASN A 174 -6.00 -6.82 -4.48
CA ASN A 174 -5.61 -8.23 -4.47
C ASN A 174 -4.30 -8.40 -3.71
N THR A 175 -4.33 -9.18 -2.64
CA THR A 175 -3.14 -9.61 -1.91
C THR A 175 -2.90 -11.09 -2.17
N GLU A 176 -1.64 -11.52 -2.05
CA GLU A 176 -1.22 -12.90 -2.19
C GLU A 176 -0.10 -13.23 -1.21
N LEU A 177 -0.25 -14.35 -0.50
CA LEU A 177 0.84 -15.05 0.14
C LEU A 177 1.19 -16.31 -0.64
N ARG A 178 2.49 -16.54 -0.82
CA ARG A 178 3.00 -17.77 -1.41
C ARG A 178 4.19 -18.29 -0.62
N VAL A 179 4.23 -19.60 -0.40
CA VAL A 179 5.36 -20.30 0.21
C VAL A 179 5.85 -21.38 -0.74
N ALA A 180 7.16 -21.54 -0.84
CA ALA A 180 7.79 -22.61 -1.60
C ALA A 180 8.86 -23.29 -0.75
N ALA A 181 8.90 -24.62 -0.79
CA ALA A 181 9.88 -25.41 -0.05
C ALA A 181 11.32 -25.15 -0.54
N GLY A 182 11.48 -24.79 -1.82
CA GLY A 182 12.80 -24.56 -2.40
C GLY A 182 13.69 -25.79 -2.23
N THR A 183 14.77 -25.67 -1.46
CA THR A 183 15.67 -26.79 -1.14
C THR A 183 15.37 -27.48 0.19
N SER A 184 14.37 -27.03 0.97
CA SER A 184 13.91 -27.75 2.16
C SER A 184 13.13 -29.00 1.78
N ASP A 185 13.17 -30.04 2.60
CA ASP A 185 12.43 -31.27 2.39
C ASP A 185 10.95 -31.13 2.84
N PRO A 186 9.97 -31.08 1.92
CA PRO A 186 8.57 -30.93 2.28
C PRO A 186 7.97 -32.20 2.91
N ASP A 187 8.61 -33.36 2.78
CA ASP A 187 8.11 -34.61 3.35
C ASP A 187 8.46 -34.74 4.84
N THR A 188 9.38 -33.93 5.34
CA THR A 188 9.84 -33.96 6.74
C THR A 188 9.75 -32.62 7.45
N THR A 189 9.48 -31.54 6.74
CA THR A 189 9.41 -30.19 7.30
C THR A 189 8.13 -29.45 6.93
N ASN A 190 7.87 -28.33 7.58
CA ASN A 190 6.75 -27.43 7.26
C ASN A 190 7.27 -25.99 7.23
N SER A 191 6.86 -25.24 6.20
CA SER A 191 7.05 -23.79 6.10
C SER A 191 5.72 -23.12 5.82
N PHE A 192 5.44 -22.01 6.49
CA PHE A 192 4.22 -21.23 6.33
C PHE A 192 4.44 -19.73 6.47
N MET A 193 3.52 -18.97 5.89
CA MET A 193 3.37 -17.53 6.08
C MET A 193 1.90 -17.22 6.30
N ALA A 194 1.64 -16.33 7.24
CA ALA A 194 0.30 -15.82 7.50
C ALA A 194 0.28 -14.29 7.49
N MET A 195 -0.85 -13.73 7.08
CA MET A 195 -1.13 -12.28 7.08
C MET A 195 -1.79 -11.84 8.41
N ASP A 196 -2.06 -12.78 9.33
CA ASP A 196 -2.45 -12.44 10.69
C ASP A 196 -1.21 -12.18 11.54
N SER A 197 -1.29 -11.17 12.40
CA SER A 197 -0.27 -10.96 13.41
C SER A 197 -0.65 -11.69 14.68
N THR A 198 0.30 -12.41 15.27
CA THR A 198 0.13 -13.07 16.57
C THR A 198 -0.06 -12.07 17.72
N ASP A 199 0.22 -10.78 17.51
CA ASP A 199 0.13 -9.72 18.52
C ASP A 199 -1.25 -9.03 18.58
N GLY A 200 -2.23 -9.46 17.79
CA GLY A 200 -3.60 -8.96 17.83
C GLY A 200 -3.84 -7.53 17.30
N SER A 201 -2.84 -6.89 16.69
CA SER A 201 -3.03 -5.57 16.05
C SER A 201 -3.46 -5.66 14.57
N VAL A 202 -3.84 -4.52 13.99
CA VAL A 202 -4.36 -4.39 12.61
C VAL A 202 -3.39 -4.98 11.56
N ASN A 203 -3.89 -5.84 10.67
CA ASN A 203 -3.05 -6.63 9.75
C ASN A 203 -2.60 -5.89 8.48
N THR A 204 -3.39 -4.95 7.97
CA THR A 204 -2.99 -4.15 6.80
C THR A 204 -3.54 -2.74 6.89
N LEU A 205 -2.70 -1.74 6.63
CA LEU A 205 -3.04 -0.32 6.66
C LEU A 205 -2.80 0.31 5.29
N TYR A 206 -3.84 0.84 4.67
CA TYR A 206 -3.80 1.51 3.38
C TYR A 206 -3.93 3.02 3.57
N HIS A 207 -2.96 3.77 3.09
CA HIS A 207 -2.93 5.23 3.20
C HIS A 207 -3.47 5.86 1.92
N PHE A 208 -4.42 6.77 2.09
CA PHE A 208 -4.94 7.58 1.01
C PHE A 208 -3.94 8.67 0.64
N SER A 209 -3.87 8.99 -0.66
CA SER A 209 -3.42 10.30 -1.10
C SER A 209 -4.62 11.01 -1.73
N TRP A 210 -4.95 12.17 -1.17
CA TRP A 210 -6.13 12.95 -1.53
C TRP A 210 -5.79 14.00 -2.57
N LYS A 211 -6.76 14.26 -3.45
CA LYS A 211 -6.70 15.32 -4.44
C LYS A 211 -8.07 15.93 -4.64
N GLU A 212 -8.12 17.25 -4.77
CA GLU A 212 -9.36 17.96 -5.09
C GLU A 212 -9.73 17.77 -6.57
N CYS A 213 -11.02 17.62 -6.82
CA CYS A 213 -11.62 17.58 -8.14
C CYS A 213 -12.07 18.98 -8.57
N PRO A 214 -11.93 19.34 -9.86
CA PRO A 214 -12.45 20.58 -10.42
C PRO A 214 -13.97 20.71 -10.31
#